data_AF-A0A1I1TDL1-F1
#
_entry.id   AF-A0A1I1TDL1-F1
#
_cell.length_a   1.000
_cell.length_b   1.000
_cell.length_c   1.000
_cell.angle_alpha   90.00
_cell.angle_beta   90.00
_cell.angle_gamma   90.00
#
_symmetry.space_group_name_H-M   'P 1'
#
loop_
_entity.id
_entity.type
_entity.pdbx_description
1 polymer ?
#
loop_
_entity_poly.entity_id
_entity_poly.type
_entity_poly.pdbx_seq_one_letter_code
_entity_poly.pdbx_strand_id
1 'polypeptide(L)' 'MPMQYDFRKYHYKSINAATDEERAAINQELKDMYGSLPDTEKEEFNRQLQVFLAKEMGRLKSDYESVKGGLGDN' A
#
# COMPACT_ATOMS: atom_id res chain seq x y z
N MET A 1 1.70 -22.51 7.81
CA MET A 1 0.53 -21.61 7.69
C MET A 1 0.99 -20.40 6.89
N PRO A 2 0.19 -19.85 5.96
CA PRO A 2 0.61 -18.64 5.25
C PRO A 2 0.74 -17.49 6.26
N MET A 3 1.93 -16.89 6.34
CA MET A 3 2.16 -15.64 7.08
C MET A 3 1.34 -14.55 6.40
N GLN A 4 0.24 -14.15 7.02
CA GLN A 4 -0.60 -13.08 6.49
C GLN A 4 -0.10 -11.75 7.05
N TYR A 5 0.33 -10.86 6.16
CA TYR A 5 0.80 -9.53 6.57
C TYR A 5 -0.38 -8.56 6.65
N ASP A 6 -0.49 -7.85 7.77
CA ASP A 6 -1.56 -6.89 8.03
C ASP A 6 -1.36 -5.55 7.29
N PHE A 7 -1.27 -5.58 5.96
CA PHE A 7 -1.14 -4.37 5.13
C PHE A 7 -2.27 -3.36 5.37
N ARG A 8 -3.48 -3.85 5.71
CA ARG A 8 -4.61 -2.99 6.12
C ARG A 8 -4.27 -2.09 7.31
N LYS A 9 -3.52 -2.59 8.28
CA LYS A 9 -3.12 -1.82 9.46
C LYS A 9 -2.21 -0.67 9.07
N TYR A 10 -1.21 -0.93 8.22
CA TYR A 10 -0.30 0.08 7.68
C TYR A 10 -1.03 1.09 6.80
N HIS A 11 -1.91 0.63 5.92
CA HIS A 11 -2.72 1.49 5.09
C HIS A 11 -3.64 2.40 5.91
N TYR A 12 -4.36 1.85 6.88
CA TYR A 12 -5.22 2.64 7.76
C TYR A 12 -4.41 3.66 8.56
N LYS A 13 -3.26 3.27 9.12
CA LYS A 13 -2.33 4.22 9.76
C LYS A 13 -1.90 5.32 8.78
N SER A 14 -1.51 4.98 7.55
CA SER A 14 -1.06 5.95 6.54
C SER A 14 -2.18 6.89 6.04
N ILE A 15 -3.44 6.44 6.04
CA ILE A 15 -4.59 7.31 5.76
C ILE A 15 -4.83 8.28 6.91
N ASN A 16 -4.74 7.80 8.15
CA ASN A 16 -5.00 8.61 9.34
C ASN A 16 -3.80 9.49 9.76
N ALA A 17 -2.62 9.22 9.21
CA ALA A 17 -1.43 10.04 9.40
C ALA A 17 -1.71 11.47 8.94
N ALA A 18 -1.55 12.42 9.85
CA ALA A 18 -1.87 13.82 9.59
C ALA A 18 -0.77 14.53 8.79
N THR A 19 0.44 13.94 8.78
CA THR A 19 1.63 14.53 8.19
C THR A 19 2.40 13.53 7.33
N ASP A 20 3.22 14.06 6.42
CA ASP A 20 4.10 13.25 5.57
C ASP A 20 5.17 12.51 6.41
N GLU A 21 5.62 13.10 7.52
CA GLU A 21 6.55 12.47 8.46
C GLU A 21 5.97 11.21 9.11
N GLU A 22 4.70 11.24 9.52
CA GLU A 22 4.02 10.05 10.05
C GLU A 22 3.87 8.96 8.99
N ARG A 23 3.51 9.35 7.76
CA ARG A 23 3.46 8.42 6.62
C ARG A 23 4.83 7.83 6.32
N ALA A 24 5.87 8.64 6.35
CA ALA A 24 7.25 8.21 6.15
C ALA A 24 7.69 7.23 7.23
N ALA A 25 7.35 7.47 8.50
CA ALA A 25 7.62 6.56 9.60
C ALA A 25 6.90 5.21 9.42
N ILE A 26 5.64 5.21 8.99
CA ILE A 26 4.86 3.98 8.69
C ILE A 26 5.47 3.22 7.51
N ASN A 27 5.84 3.92 6.44
CA ASN A 27 6.52 3.32 5.29
C ASN A 27 7.88 2.74 5.68
N GLN A 28 8.57 3.37 6.64
CA GLN A 28 9.85 2.90 7.13
C GLN A 28 9.69 1.65 8.01
N GLU A 29 8.67 1.60 8.88
CA GLU A 29 8.29 0.40 9.64
C GLU A 29 7.98 -0.78 8.69
N LEU A 30 7.29 -0.52 7.58
CA LEU A 30 7.00 -1.52 6.56
C LEU A 30 8.27 -2.02 5.84
N LYS A 31 9.19 -1.10 5.49
CA LYS A 31 10.47 -1.43 4.85
C LYS A 31 11.41 -2.21 5.77
N ASP A 32 11.46 -1.83 7.04
CA ASP A 32 12.28 -2.51 8.05
C ASP A 32 11.80 -3.95 8.27
N MET A 33 10.48 -4.14 8.35
CA MET A 33 9.89 -5.47 8.40
C MET A 33 10.27 -6.28 7.16
N TYR A 34 10.13 -5.72 5.95
CA TYR A 34 10.56 -6.38 4.71
C TYR A 34 12.05 -6.72 4.71
N GLY A 35 12.90 -5.82 5.24
CA GLY A 35 14.34 -6.03 5.36
C GLY A 35 14.71 -7.15 6.33
N SER A 36 13.95 -7.31 7.41
CA SER A 36 14.12 -8.37 8.40
C SER A 36 13.64 -9.75 7.93
N LEU A 37 12.84 -9.82 6.86
CA LEU A 37 12.35 -11.09 6.33
C LEU A 37 13.43 -11.84 5.53
N PRO A 38 13.46 -13.19 5.60
CA PRO A 38 14.25 -14.00 4.69
C PRO A 38 13.68 -13.97 3.27
N ASP A 39 14.50 -14.24 2.25
CA ASP A 39 14.11 -14.16 0.83
C ASP A 39 12.84 -14.97 0.49
N THR A 40 12.69 -16.16 1.07
CA THR A 40 11.49 -17.00 0.89
C THR A 40 10.21 -16.33 1.39
N GLU A 41 10.30 -15.48 2.40
CA GLU A 41 9.16 -14.71 2.92
C GLU A 41 8.99 -13.36 2.22
N LYS A 42 10.09 -12.75 1.73
CA LYS A 42 10.03 -11.54 0.91
C LYS A 42 9.22 -11.75 -0.37
N GLU A 43 9.31 -12.93 -0.99
CA GLU A 43 8.50 -13.28 -2.16
C GLU A 43 6.99 -13.31 -1.81
N GLU A 44 6.62 -13.99 -0.72
CA GLU A 44 5.24 -14.06 -0.25
C GLU A 44 4.72 -12.67 0.18
N PHE A 45 5.55 -11.88 0.85
CA PHE A 45 5.25 -10.49 1.23
C PHE A 45 4.97 -9.62 0.01
N ASN A 46 5.84 -9.65 -0.99
CA ASN A 46 5.66 -8.88 -2.24
C ASN A 46 4.39 -9.28 -2.96
N ARG A 47 4.11 -10.59 -3.05
CA ARG A 47 2.88 -11.10 -3.66
C ARG A 47 1.64 -10.57 -2.94
N GLN A 48 1.61 -10.64 -1.61
CA GLN A 48 0.47 -10.13 -0.84
C GLN A 48 0.36 -8.60 -0.90
N LEU A 49 1.48 -7.86 -0.90
CA LEU A 49 1.50 -6.41 -1.06
C LEU A 49 0.93 -6.01 -2.43
N GLN A 50 1.33 -6.67 -3.51
CA GLN A 50 0.80 -6.43 -4.85
C GLN A 50 -0.70 -6.69 -4.93
N VAL A 51 -1.19 -7.79 -4.33
CA VAL A 51 -2.63 -8.09 -4.26
C VAL A 51 -3.38 -7.02 -3.47
N PHE A 52 -2.80 -6.58 -2.35
CA PHE A 52 -3.37 -5.53 -1.51
C PHE A 52 -3.45 -4.19 -2.27
N LEU A 53 -2.34 -3.75 -2.88
CA LEU A 53 -2.28 -2.55 -3.71
C LEU A 53 -3.24 -2.64 -4.90
N ALA A 54 -3.32 -3.77 -5.60
CA ALA A 54 -4.25 -3.94 -6.72
C ALA A 54 -5.73 -3.83 -6.26
N LYS A 55 -6.03 -4.33 -5.06
CA LYS A 55 -7.38 -4.25 -4.46
C LYS A 55 -7.72 -2.83 -3.99
N GLU A 56 -6.72 -2.11 -3.49
CA GLU A 56 -6.87 -0.75 -2.97
C GLU A 56 -6.84 0.31 -4.09
N MET A 57 -5.86 0.23 -5.00
CA MET A 57 -5.79 1.01 -6.24
C MET A 57 -6.91 0.68 -7.21
N GLY A 58 -7.42 -0.55 -7.21
CA GLY A 58 -8.61 -0.93 -7.98
C GLY A 58 -9.87 -0.19 -7.52
N ARG A 59 -9.92 0.27 -6.26
CA ARG A 59 -10.93 1.22 -5.78
C ARG A 59 -10.64 2.64 -6.25
N LEU A 60 -9.39 3.09 -6.13
CA LEU A 60 -8.96 4.44 -6.53
C LEU A 60 -9.02 4.69 -8.04
N LYS A 61 -8.93 3.67 -8.90
CA LYS A 61 -9.05 3.88 -10.36
C LYS A 61 -10.42 4.47 -10.73
N SER A 62 -11.49 4.15 -9.99
CA SER A 62 -12.81 4.79 -10.16
C SER A 62 -12.79 6.30 -9.84
N ASP A 63 -12.04 6.71 -8.82
CA ASP A 63 -11.90 8.12 -8.45
C ASP A 63 -10.86 8.86 -9.31
N TYR A 64 -9.76 8.21 -9.71
CA TYR A 64 -8.71 8.81 -10.54
C TYR A 64 -9.15 8.96 -12.01
N GLU A 65 -9.99 8.06 -12.54
CA GLU A 65 -10.66 8.26 -13.83
C GLU A 65 -11.70 9.40 -13.77
N SER A 66 -12.32 9.65 -12.61
CA SER A 66 -13.23 10.80 -12.43
C SER A 66 -12.50 12.15 -12.38
N VAL A 67 -11.27 12.20 -11.86
CA VAL A 67 -10.45 13.43 -11.85
C VAL A 67 -9.69 13.63 -13.17
N LYS A 68 -9.32 12.56 -13.88
CA LYS A 68 -8.66 12.67 -15.19
C LYS A 68 -9.64 12.85 -16.36
N GLY A 69 -10.91 12.51 -16.20
CA GLY A 69 -11.98 12.81 -17.16
C GLY A 69 -12.38 14.28 -17.26
N GLY A 70 -11.89 15.14 -16.35
CA GLY A 70 -12.13 16.60 -16.36
C GLY A 70 -11.02 17.44 -17.01
N LEU A 71 -9.98 16.82 -17.56
CA LEU A 71 -8.85 17.49 -18.23
C LEU A 71 -8.68 17.08 -19.70
N GLY A 72 -9.73 16.54 -20.31
CA GLY A 72 -9.79 16.19 -21.72
C GLY A 72 -10.99 16.85 -22.39
N ASP A 73 -10.96 18.16 -22.54
CA ASP A 73 -11.72 18.86 -23.58
C ASP A 73 -11.09 18.52 -24.93
N ASN A 74 -11.82 17.74 -25.75
CA ASN A 74 -12.03 17.97 -27.19
C ASN A 74 -13.05 16.96 -27.75
#